data_AF-A0A943YCD1-F1
#
_entry.id   AF-A0A943YCD1-F1
#
_cell.length_a   1.000
_cell.length_b   1.000
_cell.length_c   1.000
_cell.angle_alpha   90.00
_cell.angle_beta   90.00
_cell.angle_gamma   90.00
#
_symmetry.space_group_name_H-M   'P 1'
#
loop_
_entity.id
_entity.type
_entity.pdbx_description
1 polymer ?
#
loop_
_entity_poly.entity_id
_entity_poly.type
_entity_poly.pdbx_seq_one_letter_code
_entity_poly.pdbx_strand_id
1 'polypeptide(L)' 'MIEKVYDDNTLSFKEKGLYTAIYLNETMNVDQLVESGKDKADAVRSGLKKLIEKQYIKKSVVREKNGNFVTVYYQVIE' A
#
# COMPACT_ATOMS: atom_id res chain seq x y z
N MET A 1 -12.11 10.21 -1.28
CA MET A 1 -10.85 9.92 -0.55
C MET A 1 -9.61 10.09 -1.40
N ILE A 2 -9.62 9.60 -2.64
CA ILE A 2 -8.48 9.75 -3.55
C ILE A 2 -8.08 11.22 -3.75
N GLU A 3 -9.03 12.15 -3.87
CA GLU A 3 -8.76 13.59 -3.94
C GLU A 3 -7.94 14.09 -2.73
N LYS A 4 -8.30 13.70 -1.50
CA LYS A 4 -7.54 14.05 -0.28
C LYS A 4 -6.09 13.57 -0.32
N VAL A 5 -5.83 12.41 -0.93
CA VAL A 5 -4.47 11.88 -1.10
C VAL A 5 -3.69 12.68 -2.14
N TYR A 6 -4.34 13.06 -3.23
CA TYR A 6 -3.70 13.87 -4.27
C TYR A 6 -3.48 15.33 -3.84
N ASP A 7 -4.30 15.85 -2.92
CA ASP A 7 -4.14 17.17 -2.32
C ASP A 7 -3.16 17.20 -1.13
N ASP A 8 -2.78 16.06 -0.54
CA ASP A 8 -1.75 16.02 0.50
C ASP A 8 -0.37 16.28 -0.12
N ASN A 9 0.12 17.51 0.05
CA ASN A 9 1.43 17.96 -0.42
C ASN A 9 2.62 17.35 0.31
N THR A 10 2.38 16.61 1.40
CA THR A 10 3.43 15.87 2.12
C THR A 10 3.63 14.45 1.57
N LEU A 11 2.79 14.01 0.64
CA LEU A 11 2.96 12.79 -0.13
C LEU A 11 3.64 13.10 -1.46
N SER A 12 4.65 12.32 -1.81
CA SER A 12 5.25 12.36 -3.15
C SER A 12 4.39 11.60 -4.16
N PHE A 13 4.72 11.75 -5.44
CA PHE A 13 4.09 10.99 -6.52
C PHE A 13 4.19 9.46 -6.32
N LYS A 14 5.24 8.99 -5.65
CA LYS A 14 5.40 7.58 -5.29
C LYS A 14 4.29 7.12 -4.35
N GLU A 15 4.07 7.83 -3.24
CA GLU A 15 3.01 7.47 -2.29
C GLU A 15 1.62 7.57 -2.91
N LYS A 16 1.37 8.60 -3.74
CA LYS A 16 0.09 8.77 -4.46
C LYS A 16 -0.16 7.63 -5.45
N GLY A 17 0.88 7.19 -6.17
CA GLY A 17 0.82 6.04 -7.07
C GLY A 17 0.54 4.73 -6.34
N LEU A 18 1.25 4.47 -5.24
CA LEU A 18 1.01 3.29 -4.39
C LEU A 18 -0.42 3.26 -3.83
N TYR A 19 -0.92 4.40 -3.33
CA TYR A 19 -2.30 4.50 -2.87
C TYR A 19 -3.29 4.17 -3.99
N THR A 20 -3.08 4.73 -5.19
CA THR A 20 -3.95 4.49 -6.35
C THR A 20 -3.96 3.02 -6.75
N ALA A 21 -2.80 2.35 -6.75
CA ALA A 21 -2.73 0.91 -7.04
C ALA A 21 -3.55 0.08 -6.04
N ILE A 22 -3.42 0.36 -4.74
CA ILE A 22 -4.20 -0.33 -3.69
C ILE A 22 -5.69 -0.01 -3.82
N TYR A 23 -6.04 1.25 -4.06
CA TYR A 23 -7.43 1.69 -4.22
C TYR A 23 -8.13 0.96 -5.36
N LEU A 24 -7.46 0.79 -6.50
CA LEU A 24 -8.03 0.13 -7.68
C LEU A 24 -8.13 -1.40 -7.58
N ASN A 25 -7.29 -2.02 -6.74
CA ASN A 25 -7.23 -3.48 -6.60
C ASN A 25 -7.82 -3.98 -5.27
N GLU A 26 -8.40 -3.08 -4.46
CA GLU A 26 -8.92 -3.25 -3.09
C GLU A 26 -7.86 -3.66 -2.05
N THR A 27 -7.04 -4.66 -2.38
CA THR A 27 -6.10 -5.33 -1.49
C THR A 27 -4.84 -5.73 -2.27
N MET A 28 -3.66 -5.25 -1.85
CA MET A 28 -2.38 -5.63 -2.50
C MET A 28 -1.29 -5.94 -1.48
N ASN A 29 -0.34 -6.82 -1.82
CA ASN A 29 0.88 -7.07 -1.05
C ASN A 29 2.11 -6.36 -1.66
N VAL A 30 3.27 -6.44 -1.01
CA VAL A 30 4.50 -5.76 -1.49
C VAL A 30 4.94 -6.28 -2.86
N ASP A 31 4.88 -7.59 -3.09
CA ASP A 31 5.38 -8.19 -4.34
C ASP A 31 4.51 -7.76 -5.52
N GLN A 32 3.18 -7.79 -5.36
CA GLN A 32 2.23 -7.27 -6.35
C GLN A 32 2.46 -5.78 -6.65
N LEU A 33 2.78 -4.97 -5.64
CA LEU A 33 3.07 -3.55 -5.84
C LEU A 33 4.39 -3.34 -6.59
N VAL A 34 5.42 -4.12 -6.29
CA VAL A 34 6.70 -4.10 -7.01
C VAL A 34 6.52 -4.53 -8.47
N GLU A 35 5.72 -5.56 -8.73
CA GLU A 35 5.42 -6.05 -10.08
C GLU A 35 4.59 -5.05 -10.90
N SER A 36 3.70 -4.29 -10.25
CA SER A 36 2.83 -3.31 -10.90
C SER A 36 3.54 -2.01 -11.28
N GLY A 37 4.77 -1.77 -10.80
CA GLY A 37 5.43 -0.48 -10.85
C GLY A 37 6.92 -0.53 -11.18
N LYS A 38 7.55 0.63 -11.17
CA LYS A 38 9.01 0.76 -11.37
C LYS A 38 9.79 0.69 -10.04
N ASP A 39 9.10 0.93 -8.93
CA ASP A 39 9.70 0.97 -7.61
C ASP A 39 10.12 -0.42 -7.14
N LYS A 40 11.29 -0.51 -6.52
CA LYS A 40 11.78 -1.73 -5.88
C LYS A 40 11.21 -1.86 -4.47
N ALA A 41 11.35 -3.06 -3.90
CA ALA A 41 10.73 -3.43 -2.63
C ALA A 41 10.96 -2.42 -1.50
N ASP A 42 12.16 -1.85 -1.36
CA ASP A 42 12.45 -0.89 -0.30
C ASP A 42 11.74 0.46 -0.51
N ALA A 43 11.66 0.92 -1.76
CA ALA A 43 10.90 2.12 -2.11
C ALA A 43 9.40 1.92 -1.86
N VAL A 44 8.85 0.76 -2.25
CA VAL A 44 7.48 0.36 -1.96
C VAL A 44 7.22 0.35 -0.45
N ARG A 45 8.05 -0.35 0.34
CA ARG A 45 7.91 -0.40 1.81
C ARG A 45 7.98 0.97 2.46
N SER A 46 8.87 1.84 1.99
CA SER A 46 8.98 3.21 2.51
C SER A 46 7.72 4.03 2.25
N GLY A 47 7.13 3.91 1.05
CA GLY A 47 5.89 4.60 0.71
C GLY A 47 4.69 4.06 1.48
N LEU A 48 4.59 2.74 1.63
CA LEU A 48 3.55 2.10 2.43
C LEU A 48 3.62 2.53 3.90
N LYS A 49 4.83 2.62 4.48
CA LYS A 49 5.02 3.15 5.83
C LYS A 49 4.46 4.56 5.96
N LYS A 50 4.76 5.44 5.00
CA LYS A 50 4.27 6.83 5.00
C LYS A 50 2.75 6.91 4.89
N LEU A 51 2.14 6.10 4.02
CA LEU A 51 0.68 6.04 3.86
C LEU A 51 -0.02 5.51 5.13
N ILE A 52 0.59 4.58 5.86
CA ILE A 52 0.09 4.10 7.17
C ILE A 52 0.20 5.20 8.23
N GLU A 53 1.34 5.89 8.33
CA GLU A 53 1.53 7.02 9.25
C GLU A 53 0.48 8.11 9.03
N LYS A 54 0.09 8.32 7.78
CA LYS A 54 -0.95 9.26 7.36
C LYS A 54 -2.38 8.74 7.43
N GLN A 55 -2.57 7.49 7.87
CA GLN A 55 -3.88 6.84 7.99
C GLN A 55 -4.68 6.78 6.68
N TYR A 56 -4.00 6.69 5.54
CA TYR A 56 -4.66 6.48 4.24
C TYR A 56 -4.86 5.00 3.91
N ILE A 57 -3.99 4.13 4.43
CA ILE A 57 -4.07 2.68 4.26
C ILE A 57 -3.87 1.97 5.59
N LYS A 58 -4.35 0.73 5.67
CA LYS A 58 -4.11 -0.20 6.77
C LYS A 58 -3.36 -1.43 6.30
N LYS A 59 -2.62 -2.05 7.22
CA LYS A 59 -1.99 -3.36 7.06
C LYS A 59 -2.95 -4.44 7.59
N SER A 60 -3.19 -5.47 6.79
CA SER A 60 -3.97 -6.66 7.13
C SER A 60 -3.08 -7.88 7.07
N VAL A 61 -3.03 -8.65 8.16
CA VAL A 61 -2.18 -9.83 8.31
C VAL A 61 -3.04 -11.07 8.11
N VAL A 62 -2.83 -11.80 7.02
CA VAL A 62 -3.58 -13.02 6.71
C VAL A 62 -2.72 -14.22 7.08
N ARG A 63 -3.24 -15.06 7.98
CA ARG A 63 -2.64 -16.36 8.33
C ARG A 63 -3.21 -17.42 7.39
N GLU A 64 -2.34 -18.13 6.68
CA GLU A 64 -2.81 -19.28 5.92
C GLU A 64 -3.19 -20.45 6.85
N LYS A 65 -4.22 -21.21 6.46
CA LYS A 65 -4.81 -22.30 7.25
C LYS A 65 -3.86 -23.49 7.48
N ASN A 66 -2.77 -23.54 6.72
CA ASN A 66 -1.76 -24.61 6.69
C ASN A 66 -0.61 -24.39 7.69
N GLY A 67 -0.69 -23.36 8.54
CA GLY A 67 0.27 -23.16 9.64
C GLY A 67 1.60 -22.53 9.26
N ASN A 68 1.79 -22.10 8.00
CA ASN A 68 2.96 -21.33 7.60
C ASN A 68 2.65 -20.30 6.50
N PHE A 69 3.47 -19.25 6.51
CA PHE A 69 3.38 -17.98 5.78
C PHE A 69 2.25 -17.04 6.22
N VAL A 70 2.70 -15.87 6.65
CA VAL A 70 1.88 -14.72 7.00
C VAL A 70 2.00 -13.75 5.84
N THR A 71 0.96 -13.62 5.03
CA THR A 71 0.95 -12.63 3.96
C THR A 71 0.41 -11.32 4.49
N VAL A 72 1.16 -10.24 4.24
CA VAL A 72 0.75 -8.88 4.61
C VAL A 72 0.15 -8.22 3.39
N TYR A 73 -1.11 -7.84 3.52
CA TYR A 73 -1.84 -7.06 2.54
C TYR A 73 -2.06 -5.64 3.04
N TYR A 74 -2.24 -4.73 2.10
CA TYR A 74 -2.54 -3.32 2.31
C TYR A 74 -3.87 -3.00 1.65
N GLN A 75 -4.68 -2.21 2.34
CA GLN A 75 -6.02 -1.81 1.92
C GLN A 75 -6.22 -0.33 2.22
N VAL A 76 -6.96 0.36 1.36
CA VAL A 76 -7.39 1.73 1.68
C VAL A 76 -8.30 1.72 2.91
N ILE A 77 -8.18 2.76 3.73
CA ILE A 77 -9.17 3.05 4.78
C ILE A 77 -10.30 3.81 4.08
N GLU A 78 -11.56 3.59 4.47
CA GLU A 78 -12.75 4.34 3.98
C GLU A 78 -13.07 5.55 4.86
#